data_AF-A0A2X3CC57-F1
#
_entry.id   AF-A0A2X3CC57-F1
#
_cell.length_a   1.000
_cell.length_b   1.000
_cell.length_c   1.000
_cell.angle_alpha   90.00
_cell.angle_beta   90.00
_cell.angle_gamma   90.00
#
_symmetry.space_group_name_H-M   'P 1'
#
loop_
_entity.id
_entity.type
_entity.pdbx_description
1 polymer ?
#
loop_
_entity_poly.entity_id
_entity_poly.type
_entity_poly.pdbx_seq_one_letter_code
_entity_poly.pdbx_strand_id
1 'polypeptide(L)'
;MVYSVVDGRLVVSQQADADVSFSADASDLLMIAARKQDPDTLFFQRRLVIEGDTELGLYVKNLMDAIELEQMPKALRVMLLQLADFVEAWTEEPAET
;
A
#
# COMPACT_ATOMS: atom_id res chain seq x y z
N MET A 1 -9.32 -7.43 4.91
CA MET A 1 -8.71 -8.60 4.23
C MET A 1 -7.33 -8.78 4.82
N VAL A 2 -6.92 -10.00 5.12
CA VAL A 2 -5.61 -10.28 5.73
C VAL A 2 -4.68 -10.87 4.67
N TYR A 3 -3.49 -10.29 4.57
CA TYR A 3 -2.44 -10.71 3.66
C TYR A 3 -1.32 -11.35 4.49
N SER A 4 -1.03 -12.62 4.24
CA SER A 4 0.02 -13.37 4.95
C SER A 4 0.96 -14.01 3.93
N VAL A 5 2.24 -14.15 4.29
CA VAL A 5 3.20 -14.89 3.46
C VAL A 5 3.48 -16.24 4.12
N VAL A 6 3.08 -17.32 3.46
CA VAL A 6 3.31 -18.70 3.91
C VAL A 6 4.09 -19.40 2.80
N ASP A 7 5.26 -19.97 3.14
CA ASP A 7 6.17 -20.64 2.20
C ASP A 7 6.54 -19.78 0.97
N GLY A 8 6.75 -18.48 1.19
CA GLY A 8 7.11 -17.53 0.13
C GLY A 8 5.97 -17.20 -0.85
N ARG A 9 4.72 -17.56 -0.52
CA ARG A 9 3.54 -17.25 -1.32
C ARG A 9 2.64 -16.27 -0.58
N LEU A 10 2.16 -15.26 -1.30
CA LEU A 10 1.14 -14.35 -0.80
C LEU A 10 -0.20 -15.09 -0.71
N VAL A 11 -0.72 -15.23 0.50
CA VAL A 11 -2.02 -15.85 0.82
C VAL A 11 -2.97 -14.74 1.25
N VAL A 12 -4.16 -14.71 0.65
CA VAL A 12 -5.24 -13.80 1.01
C VAL A 12 -6.30 -14.58 1.79
N SER A 13 -6.49 -14.23 3.06
CA SER A 13 -7.53 -14.82 3.91
C SER A 13 -8.53 -13.75 4.35
N GLN A 14 -9.80 -14.16 4.51
CA GLN A 14 -10.83 -13.32 5.10
C GLN A 14 -10.82 -13.39 6.64
N GLN A 15 -10.22 -14.45 7.21
CA GLN A 15 -10.12 -14.68 8.66
C GLN A 15 -8.77 -15.37 8.95
N ALA A 16 -7.77 -14.57 9.29
CA ALA A 16 -6.52 -15.04 9.89
C ALA A 16 -6.06 -13.94 10.85
N ASP A 17 -5.58 -14.30 12.04
CA ASP A 17 -4.86 -13.34 12.87
C ASP A 17 -3.55 -13.00 12.15
N ALA A 18 -3.42 -11.74 11.74
CA ALA A 18 -2.18 -11.24 11.19
C ALA A 18 -1.27 -10.84 12.34
N ASP A 19 -0.02 -11.31 12.37
CA ASP A 19 0.95 -10.85 13.38
C ASP A 19 1.23 -9.34 13.25
N VAL A 20 1.04 -8.80 12.04
CA VAL A 20 0.97 -7.37 11.76
C VAL A 20 0.01 -7.10 10.61
N SER A 21 -0.74 -6.00 10.70
CA SER A 21 -1.66 -5.54 9.65
C SER A 21 -1.38 -4.10 9.26
N PHE A 22 -1.47 -3.83 7.96
CA PHE A 22 -1.36 -2.49 7.37
C PHE A 22 -2.69 -2.18 6.70
N SER A 23 -3.36 -1.13 7.17
CA SER A 23 -4.69 -0.74 6.71
C SER A 23 -4.69 0.72 6.33
N ALA A 24 -5.10 1.02 5.12
CA ALA A 24 -5.37 2.37 4.63
C ALA A 24 -6.49 2.29 3.58
N ASP A 25 -7.01 3.44 3.18
CA ASP A 25 -7.93 3.50 2.05
C ASP A 25 -7.26 2.96 0.78
N ALA A 26 -8.07 2.37 -0.11
CA ALA A 26 -7.55 1.76 -1.33
C ALA A 26 -6.80 2.77 -2.22
N SER A 27 -7.24 4.04 -2.21
CA SER A 27 -6.55 5.15 -2.87
C SER A 27 -5.14 5.33 -2.31
N ASP A 28 -4.98 5.28 -1.00
CA ASP A 28 -3.73 5.57 -0.31
C ASP A 28 -2.74 4.43 -0.51
N LEU A 29 -3.22 3.18 -0.42
CA LEU A 29 -2.42 1.99 -0.77
C LEU A 29 -1.95 2.03 -2.23
N LEU A 30 -2.81 2.47 -3.15
CA LEU A 30 -2.46 2.62 -4.56
C LEU A 30 -1.39 3.71 -4.75
N MET A 31 -1.53 4.84 -4.08
CA MET A 31 -0.56 5.95 -4.15
C MET A 31 0.80 5.58 -3.54
N ILE A 32 0.82 4.80 -2.45
CA ILE A 32 2.04 4.20 -1.91
C ILE A 32 2.67 3.24 -2.92
N ALA A 33 1.89 2.31 -3.48
CA ALA A 33 2.38 1.34 -4.45
C ALA A 33 2.97 2.01 -5.70
N ALA A 34 2.36 3.11 -6.15
CA ALA A 34 2.85 3.93 -7.27
C ALA A 34 4.02 4.85 -6.91
N ARG A 35 4.50 4.84 -5.65
CA ARG A 35 5.52 5.75 -5.09
C ARG A 35 5.21 7.24 -5.24
N LYS A 36 3.92 7.58 -5.34
CA LYS A 36 3.47 8.99 -5.33
C LYS A 36 3.32 9.53 -3.92
N GLN A 37 3.04 8.65 -2.95
CA GLN A 37 2.91 9.03 -1.56
C GLN A 37 3.76 8.12 -0.68
N ASP A 38 4.33 8.71 0.37
CA ASP A 38 5.21 8.00 1.29
C ASP A 38 4.38 7.38 2.45
N PRO A 39 4.65 6.11 2.81
CA PRO A 39 3.91 5.41 3.87
C PRO A 39 4.13 6.04 5.25
N ASP A 40 5.31 6.61 5.56
CA ASP A 40 5.54 7.32 6.82
C ASP A 40 4.68 8.58 6.88
N THR A 41 4.57 9.31 5.77
CA THR A 41 3.70 10.49 5.68
C THR A 41 2.25 10.13 5.96
N LEU A 42 1.74 9.05 5.36
CA LEU A 42 0.36 8.59 5.58
C LEU A 42 0.14 8.06 7.00
N PHE A 43 1.16 7.43 7.60
CA PHE A 43 1.12 7.00 9.01
C PHE A 43 1.02 8.20 9.95
N PHE A 44 1.83 9.24 9.77
CA PHE A 44 1.74 10.47 10.56
C PHE A 44 0.42 11.22 10.36
N GLN A 45 -0.18 11.13 9.17
CA GLN A 45 -1.50 11.66 8.88
C GLN A 45 -2.65 10.77 9.40
N ARG A 46 -2.36 9.64 10.07
CA ARG A 46 -3.35 8.66 10.55
C ARG A 46 -4.21 8.05 9.44
N ARG A 47 -3.72 8.09 8.21
CA ARG A 47 -4.34 7.50 7.01
C ARG A 47 -3.84 6.09 6.74
N LEU A 48 -2.63 5.79 7.20
CA LEU A 48 -2.10 4.43 7.30
C LEU A 48 -2.09 3.99 8.76
N VAL A 49 -2.79 2.91 9.05
CA VAL A 49 -2.86 2.26 10.36
C VAL A 49 -2.02 1.00 10.32
N ILE A 50 -1.12 0.86 11.29
CA ILE A 50 -0.28 -0.32 11.47
C ILE A 50 -0.59 -0.88 12.85
N GLU A 51 -1.11 -2.10 12.91
CA GLU A 51 -1.51 -2.78 14.15
C GLU A 51 -0.83 -4.14 14.24
N GLY A 52 -0.32 -4.49 15.43
CA GLY A 52 0.37 -5.76 15.69
C GLY A 52 1.77 -5.56 16.26
N ASP A 53 2.67 -6.51 15.98
CA ASP A 53 4.06 -6.46 16.44
C ASP A 53 4.86 -5.40 15.67
N THR A 54 5.43 -4.46 16.42
CA THR A 54 6.26 -3.37 15.88
C THR A 54 7.53 -3.83 15.15
N GLU A 55 8.13 -4.96 15.55
CA GLU A 55 9.31 -5.51 14.86
C GLU A 55 8.92 -6.05 13.47
N LEU A 56 7.79 -6.76 13.38
CA LEU A 56 7.22 -7.22 12.10
C LEU A 56 6.72 -6.06 11.24
N GLY A 57 6.16 -5.02 11.85
CA GLY A 57 5.82 -3.77 11.16
C GLY A 57 7.03 -3.16 10.44
N LEU A 58 8.20 -3.18 11.08
CA LEU A 58 9.43 -2.70 10.44
C LEU A 58 9.85 -3.60 9.26
N TYR A 59 9.69 -4.92 9.36
CA TYR A 59 9.97 -5.84 8.26
C TYR A 59 9.06 -5.62 7.05
N VAL A 60 7.76 -5.44 7.27
CA VAL A 60 6.81 -5.20 6.19
C VAL A 60 7.06 -3.84 5.53
N LYS A 61 7.39 -2.81 6.32
CA LYS A 61 7.83 -1.52 5.77
C LYS A 61 9.05 -1.70 4.86
N ASN A 62 10.08 -2.38 5.34
CA ASN A 62 11.30 -2.64 4.55
C ASN A 62 10.99 -3.43 3.27
N LEU A 63 10.01 -4.34 3.31
CA LEU A 63 9.54 -5.05 2.12
C LEU A 63 8.86 -4.10 1.13
N MET A 64 7.98 -3.21 1.60
CA MET A 64 7.34 -2.19 0.75
C MET A 64 8.38 -1.26 0.11
N ASP A 65 9.40 -0.84 0.84
CA ASP A 65 10.51 -0.03 0.33
C ASP A 65 11.35 -0.78 -0.71
N ALA A 66 11.51 -2.10 -0.55
CA ALA A 66 12.26 -2.97 -1.45
C ALA A 66 11.50 -3.33 -2.74
N ILE A 67 10.19 -3.03 -2.86
CA ILE A 67 9.46 -3.24 -4.11
C ILE A 67 9.92 -2.21 -5.15
N GLU A 68 10.80 -2.63 -6.04
CA GLU A 68 11.24 -1.84 -7.18
C GLU A 68 10.19 -1.89 -8.30
N LEU A 69 9.50 -0.76 -8.54
CA LEU A 69 8.54 -0.60 -9.65
C LEU A 69 9.16 -0.97 -11.00
N GLU A 70 10.46 -0.71 -11.17
CA GLU A 70 11.19 -0.98 -12.41
C GLU A 70 11.30 -2.47 -12.72
N GLN A 71 11.30 -3.32 -11.70
CA GLN A 71 11.32 -4.79 -11.82
C GLN A 71 9.93 -5.37 -12.13
N MET A 72 8.86 -4.58 -12.03
CA MET A 72 7.52 -5.04 -12.42
C MET A 72 7.39 -5.17 -13.94
N PRO A 73 6.56 -6.12 -14.43
CA PRO A 73 6.20 -6.18 -15.84
C PRO A 73 5.67 -4.83 -16.32
N LYS A 74 6.18 -4.33 -17.46
CA LYS A 74 5.86 -2.98 -17.97
C LYS A 74 4.36 -2.71 -18.03
N ALA A 75 3.55 -3.69 -18.45
CA ALA A 75 2.10 -3.55 -18.51
C ALA A 75 1.48 -3.30 -17.13
N LEU A 76 1.89 -4.05 -16.11
CA LEU A 76 1.43 -3.88 -14.74
C LEU A 76 1.85 -2.52 -14.18
N ARG A 77 3.11 -2.11 -14.41
CA ARG A 77 3.61 -0.81 -13.99
C ARG A 77 2.84 0.34 -14.62
N VAL A 78 2.64 0.30 -15.93
CA VAL A 78 1.89 1.36 -16.64
C VAL A 78 0.46 1.45 -16.13
N MET A 79 -0.21 0.31 -15.97
CA MET A 79 -1.56 0.27 -15.41
C MET A 79 -1.62 0.86 -13.99
N LEU A 80 -0.66 0.49 -13.13
CA LEU A 80 -0.58 1.00 -11.76
C LEU A 80 -0.41 2.53 -11.73
N LEU A 81 0.51 3.06 -12.55
CA LEU A 81 0.76 4.49 -12.63
C LEU A 81 -0.47 5.25 -13.17
N GLN A 82 -1.14 4.72 -14.19
CA GLN A 82 -2.36 5.32 -14.73
C GLN A 82 -3.49 5.39 -13.71
N LEU A 83 -3.68 4.35 -12.91
CA LEU A 83 -4.67 4.35 -11.84
C LEU A 83 -4.31 5.38 -10.76
N ALA A 84 -3.03 5.51 -10.42
CA ALA A 84 -2.56 6.51 -9.45
C ALA A 84 -2.70 7.95 -9.98
N ASP A 85 -2.40 8.20 -11.26
CA ASP A 85 -2.67 9.49 -11.94
C ASP A 85 -4.16 9.84 -11.88
N PHE A 86 -5.04 8.87 -12.12
CA PHE A 86 -6.49 9.06 -12.06
C PHE A 86 -6.98 9.42 -10.65
N VAL A 87 -6.50 8.69 -9.62
CA VAL A 87 -6.88 8.96 -8.22
C VAL A 87 -6.37 10.31 -7.75
N GLU A 88 -5.15 10.69 -8.13
CA GLU A 88 -4.59 12.02 -7.82
C GLU A 88 -5.43 13.14 -8.43
N ALA A 89 -5.78 13.02 -9.72
CA ALA A 89 -6.63 14.01 -10.39
C ALA A 89 -8.00 14.18 -9.74
N TRP A 90 -8.60 13.08 -9.24
CA TRP A 90 -9.89 13.13 -8.54
C TRP A 90 -9.78 13.66 -7.11
N THR A 91 -8.59 13.57 -6.50
CA THR A 91 -8.32 14.13 -5.17
C THR A 91 -8.01 15.64 -5.23
N GLU A 92 -7.51 16.13 -6.37
CA GLU A 92 -7.22 17.54 -6.63
C GLU A 92 -8.40 18.35 -7.18
N GLU A 93 -9.47 17.70 -7.68
CA GLU A 93 -10.71 18.42 -8.01
C GLU A 93 -11.32 19.00 -6.72
N PRO A 94 -11.34 20.34 -6.54
CA PRO A 94 -12.03 20.92 -5.41
C PRO A 94 -13.52 20.62 -5.61
N ALA A 95 -14.18 20.20 -4.53
CA ALA A 95 -15.62 20.26 -4.43
C ALA A 95 -16.07 21.74 -4.54
N GLU A 96 -16.13 22.27 -5.76
CA GLU A 96 -16.77 23.54 -6.06
C GLU A 96 -18.26 23.27 -6.29
N THR A 97 -19.05 23.55 -5.25
CA THR A 97 -20.48 23.88 -5.37
C THR A 97 -20.65 25.38 -5.19
#